data_AF-A0A3D1XTF6-F1
#
_entry.id   AF-A0A3D1XTF6-F1
#
_cell.length_a   1.000
_cell.length_b   1.000
_cell.length_c   1.000
_cell.angle_alpha   90.00
_cell.angle_beta   90.00
_cell.angle_gamma   90.00
#
_symmetry.space_group_name_H-M   'P 1'
#
loop_
_entity.id
_entity.type
_entity.pdbx_description
1 polymer ?
#
loop_
_entity_poly.entity_id
_entity_poly.type
_entity_poly.pdbx_seq_one_letter_code
_entity_poly.pdbx_strand_id
1 'polypeptide(L)'
;MFPISKEKVESSFIFLFLLLLALFIGKSLTILSPAKSLGIGLGLLAFLITFLRPEFGLYLIIFSMLLSPELKVGGLPGRDVVIRLEDLLLMIVTFTWLAKTAINKELNLFKKGPLNLPIAFYLFACILTTLIGIIQGPRLIPAKGFFYILKYTEYFLLFFMVSNSLRDKSQIQRFLVFFFLVDAIVCFYGFYQIMGGIGRVTAPFEGQVGEPNTLGGYFILLFGILFGLFLYSKSRHQQFWVGGL
;
A
#
# COMPACT_ATOMS: atom_id res chain seq x y z
N MET A 1 -30.92 -19.54 25.00
CA MET A 1 -29.63 -19.26 24.33
C MET A 1 -29.61 -17.77 24.03
N PHE A 2 -28.96 -16.97 24.88
CA PHE A 2 -29.04 -15.51 24.84
C PHE A 2 -28.42 -14.98 23.54
N PRO A 3 -29.09 -14.07 22.81
CA PRO A 3 -28.50 -13.45 21.64
C PRO A 3 -27.42 -12.50 22.14
N ILE A 4 -26.17 -12.94 22.12
CA ILE A 4 -25.04 -12.03 22.29
C ILE A 4 -25.09 -11.10 21.08
N SER A 5 -25.37 -9.81 21.31
CA SER A 5 -25.36 -8.81 20.24
C SER A 5 -23.98 -8.83 19.57
N LYS A 6 -23.93 -8.77 18.24
CA LYS A 6 -22.67 -8.78 17.46
C LYS A 6 -21.65 -7.76 18.02
N GLU A 7 -22.14 -6.60 18.47
CA GLU A 7 -21.33 -5.57 19.13
C GLU A 7 -20.57 -6.05 20.36
N LYS A 8 -21.18 -6.92 21.18
CA LYS A 8 -20.57 -7.40 22.43
C LYS A 8 -19.46 -8.42 22.15
N VAL A 9 -19.59 -9.20 21.08
CA VAL A 9 -18.55 -10.14 20.61
C VAL A 9 -17.38 -9.37 20.00
N GLU A 10 -17.65 -8.38 19.13
CA GLU A 10 -16.62 -7.54 18.53
C GLU A 10 -15.83 -6.76 19.60
N SER A 11 -16.52 -6.17 20.57
CA SER A 11 -15.88 -5.45 21.68
C SER A 11 -14.99 -6.34 22.54
N SER A 12 -15.44 -7.57 22.81
CA SER A 12 -14.66 -8.55 23.60
C SER A 12 -13.43 -9.04 22.84
N PHE A 13 -13.54 -9.24 21.54
CA PHE A 13 -12.41 -9.63 20.67
C PHE A 13 -11.37 -8.50 20.55
N ILE A 14 -11.81 -7.25 20.40
CA ILE A 14 -10.94 -6.07 20.38
C ILE A 14 -10.19 -5.95 21.70
N PHE A 15 -10.88 -6.10 22.84
CA PHE A 15 -10.26 -6.02 24.16
C PHE A 15 -9.19 -7.12 24.36
N LEU A 16 -9.51 -8.37 24.00
CA LEU A 16 -8.57 -9.48 24.10
C LEU A 16 -7.33 -9.26 23.23
N PHE A 17 -7.52 -8.77 22.00
CA PHE A 17 -6.41 -8.48 21.11
C PHE A 17 -5.55 -7.32 21.63
N LEU A 18 -6.15 -6.23 22.11
CA LEU A 18 -5.42 -5.11 22.70
C LEU A 18 -4.58 -5.55 23.91
N LEU A 19 -5.11 -6.47 24.72
CA LEU A 19 -4.39 -7.04 25.85
C LEU A 19 -3.20 -7.89 25.38
N LEU A 20 -3.37 -8.74 24.36
CA LEU A 20 -2.29 -9.52 23.76
C LEU A 20 -1.23 -8.61 23.10
N LEU A 21 -1.66 -7.54 22.44
CA LEU A 21 -0.80 -6.54 21.84
C LEU A 21 0.05 -5.84 22.92
N ALA A 22 -0.57 -5.41 24.02
CA ALA A 22 0.14 -4.76 25.12
C ALA A 22 1.19 -5.69 25.74
N LEU A 23 0.86 -6.97 25.94
CA LEU A 23 1.80 -7.98 26.42
C LEU A 23 2.94 -8.23 25.43
N PHE A 24 2.64 -8.26 24.13
CA PHE A 24 3.64 -8.43 23.07
C PHE A 24 4.60 -7.24 22.97
N ILE A 25 4.09 -6.00 23.04
CA ILE A 25 4.90 -4.78 23.08
C ILE A 25 5.76 -4.76 24.35
N GLY A 26 5.17 -5.10 25.51
CA GLY A 26 5.89 -5.21 26.78
C GLY A 26 7.06 -6.18 26.72
N LYS A 27 6.86 -7.36 26.11
CA LYS A 27 7.93 -8.33 25.87
C LYS A 27 8.93 -7.87 24.80
N SER A 28 8.49 -7.12 23.80
CA SER A 28 9.38 -6.61 22.75
C SER A 28 10.33 -5.53 23.29
N LEU A 29 9.85 -4.69 24.21
CA LEU A 29 10.66 -3.66 24.90
C LEU A 29 11.81 -4.24 25.72
N THR A 30 11.72 -5.48 26.20
CA THR A 30 12.81 -6.11 26.97
C THR A 30 13.91 -6.72 26.10
N ILE A 31 13.65 -6.90 24.80
CA ILE A 31 14.57 -7.60 23.87
C ILE A 31 15.13 -6.65 22.80
N LEU A 32 14.34 -5.68 22.35
CA LEU A 32 14.66 -4.77 21.25
C LEU A 32 14.85 -3.34 21.74
N SER A 33 15.60 -2.54 20.97
CA SER A 33 15.73 -1.09 21.21
C SER A 33 14.36 -0.41 21.28
N PRO A 34 14.15 0.59 22.15
CA PRO A 34 12.85 1.25 22.33
C PRO A 34 12.20 1.74 21.03
N ALA A 35 13.00 2.29 20.11
CA ALA A 35 12.52 2.79 18.81
C ALA A 35 11.92 1.67 17.92
N LYS A 36 12.57 0.50 17.88
CA LYS A 36 12.09 -0.66 17.10
C LYS A 36 10.83 -1.27 17.71
N SER A 37 10.77 -1.36 19.04
CA SER A 37 9.60 -1.87 19.77
C SER A 37 8.38 -0.96 19.58
N LEU A 38 8.58 0.36 19.59
CA LEU A 38 7.54 1.34 19.25
C LEU A 38 7.09 1.21 17.80
N GLY A 39 8.03 1.07 16.85
CA GLY A 39 7.72 0.87 15.44
C GLY A 39 6.86 -0.38 15.19
N ILE A 40 7.21 -1.50 15.82
CA ILE A 40 6.43 -2.74 15.74
C ILE A 40 5.04 -2.56 16.36
N GLY A 41 4.95 -1.89 17.53
CA GLY A 41 3.67 -1.60 18.18
C GLY A 41 2.74 -0.74 17.33
N LEU A 42 3.26 0.32 16.72
CA LEU A 42 2.51 1.19 15.80
C LEU A 42 2.09 0.44 14.53
N GLY A 43 2.96 -0.41 13.98
CA GLY A 43 2.64 -1.26 12.83
C GLY A 43 1.51 -2.24 13.13
N LEU A 44 1.52 -2.87 14.31
CA LEU A 44 0.45 -3.79 14.74
C LEU A 44 -0.87 -3.06 15.06
N LEU A 45 -0.81 -1.83 15.58
CA LEU A 45 -2.00 -0.98 15.73
C LEU A 45 -2.59 -0.60 14.39
N ALA A 46 -1.76 -0.14 13.44
CA ALA A 46 -2.18 0.15 12.08
C ALA A 46 -2.79 -1.08 11.40
N PHE A 47 -2.20 -2.25 11.63
CA PHE A 47 -2.73 -3.54 11.20
C PHE A 47 -4.14 -3.80 11.77
N LEU A 48 -4.34 -3.65 13.08
CA LEU A 48 -5.66 -3.86 13.69
C LEU A 48 -6.70 -2.87 13.18
N ILE A 49 -6.35 -1.59 13.07
CA ILE A 49 -7.25 -0.56 12.54
C ILE A 49 -7.68 -0.92 11.11
N THR A 50 -6.74 -1.36 10.30
CA THR A 50 -6.98 -1.79 8.91
C THR A 50 -7.86 -3.03 8.84
N PHE A 51 -7.61 -4.00 9.73
CA PHE A 51 -8.40 -5.22 9.83
C PHE A 51 -9.86 -4.93 10.23
N LEU A 52 -10.07 -4.02 11.17
CA LEU A 52 -11.41 -3.63 11.61
C LEU A 52 -12.13 -2.78 10.55
N ARG A 53 -11.41 -1.92 9.83
CA ARG A 53 -11.97 -1.02 8.84
C ARG A 53 -11.08 -0.95 7.59
N PRO A 54 -11.37 -1.77 6.56
CA PRO A 54 -10.59 -1.81 5.31
C PRO A 54 -10.45 -0.45 4.60
N GLU A 55 -11.45 0.43 4.76
CA GLU A 55 -11.40 1.81 4.24
C GLU A 55 -10.23 2.63 4.82
N PHE A 56 -9.89 2.44 6.10
CA PHE A 56 -8.72 3.07 6.72
C PHE A 56 -7.42 2.48 6.16
N GLY A 57 -7.44 1.19 5.81
CA GLY A 57 -6.36 0.53 5.10
C GLY A 57 -5.97 1.24 3.82
N LEU A 58 -6.93 1.74 3.04
CA LEU A 58 -6.65 2.49 1.82
C LEU A 58 -5.87 3.79 2.09
N TYR A 59 -6.23 4.53 3.13
CA TYR A 59 -5.49 5.75 3.50
C TYR A 59 -4.08 5.40 4.00
N LEU A 60 -3.94 4.33 4.79
CA LEU A 60 -2.63 3.86 5.24
C LEU A 60 -1.74 3.39 4.07
N ILE A 61 -2.33 2.75 3.05
CA ILE A 61 -1.62 2.38 1.83
C ILE A 61 -1.05 3.62 1.14
N ILE A 62 -1.83 4.71 1.01
CA ILE A 62 -1.38 5.97 0.41
C ILE A 62 -0.15 6.52 1.15
N PHE A 63 -0.17 6.55 2.49
CA PHE A 63 0.99 6.97 3.27
C PHE A 63 2.19 6.03 3.12
N SER A 64 1.94 4.73 3.14
CA SER A 64 3.01 3.73 3.04
C SER A 64 3.66 3.68 1.65
N MET A 65 3.01 4.16 0.59
CA MET A 65 3.53 4.03 -0.78
C MET A 65 4.93 4.64 -0.99
N LEU A 66 5.26 5.72 -0.26
CA LEU A 66 6.59 6.35 -0.31
C LEU A 66 7.28 6.46 1.05
N LEU A 67 6.53 6.36 2.16
CA LEU A 67 7.09 6.52 3.51
C LEU A 67 7.39 5.17 4.17
N SER A 68 7.15 4.06 3.47
CA SER A 68 7.39 2.71 3.96
C SER A 68 8.85 2.31 3.86
N PRO A 69 9.43 1.70 4.92
CA PRO A 69 10.78 1.17 4.85
C PRO A 69 10.83 -0.10 3.98
N GLU A 70 11.89 -0.19 3.19
CA GLU A 70 12.21 -1.37 2.39
C GLU A 70 12.93 -2.43 3.23
N LEU A 71 12.31 -3.62 3.39
CA LEU A 71 12.96 -4.76 4.04
C LEU A 71 13.58 -5.66 2.97
N LYS A 72 14.91 -5.72 2.94
CA LYS A 72 15.64 -6.66 2.09
C LYS A 72 15.61 -8.05 2.73
N VAL A 73 14.75 -8.93 2.19
CA VAL A 73 14.55 -10.28 2.75
C VAL A 73 15.52 -11.32 2.15
N GLY A 74 16.25 -10.99 1.09
CA GLY A 74 17.35 -11.84 0.60
C GLY A 74 18.10 -11.27 -0.59
N GLY A 75 19.44 -11.34 -0.52
CA GLY A 75 20.35 -10.95 -1.59
C GLY A 75 20.81 -12.15 -2.41
N LEU A 76 20.36 -12.26 -3.65
CA LEU A 76 20.82 -13.26 -4.63
C LEU A 76 21.10 -12.54 -5.94
N PRO A 77 22.21 -12.86 -6.64
CA PRO A 77 22.78 -12.01 -7.68
C PRO A 77 21.76 -11.64 -8.77
N GLY A 78 21.73 -10.35 -9.13
CA GLY A 78 21.00 -9.82 -10.29
C GLY A 78 19.84 -8.86 -10.00
N ARG A 79 19.12 -9.02 -8.87
CA ARG A 79 18.13 -8.06 -8.31
C ARG A 79 17.56 -8.67 -7.02
N ASP A 80 17.54 -7.89 -5.94
CA ASP A 80 16.99 -8.34 -4.66
C ASP A 80 15.46 -8.30 -4.71
N VAL A 81 14.83 -9.29 -4.09
CA VAL A 81 13.38 -9.23 -3.83
C VAL A 81 13.20 -8.37 -2.58
N VAL A 82 12.79 -7.13 -2.81
CA VAL A 82 12.50 -6.19 -1.74
C VAL A 82 11.05 -6.36 -1.34
N ILE A 83 10.82 -6.70 -0.08
CA ILE A 83 9.48 -6.73 0.51
C ILE A 83 9.32 -5.40 1.24
N ARG A 84 8.31 -4.64 0.87
CA ARG A 84 8.02 -3.37 1.53
C ARG A 84 6.87 -3.52 2.51
N LEU A 85 6.79 -2.62 3.49
CA LEU A 85 5.69 -2.66 4.47
C LEU A 85 4.34 -2.49 3.77
N GLU A 86 4.26 -1.74 2.66
CA GLU A 86 3.02 -1.61 1.89
C GLU A 86 2.57 -2.92 1.26
N ASP A 87 3.50 -3.79 0.82
CA ASP A 87 3.15 -5.09 0.21
C ASP A 87 2.46 -5.98 1.27
N LEU A 88 3.00 -5.98 2.50
CA LEU A 88 2.40 -6.69 3.63
C LEU A 88 1.04 -6.09 4.03
N LEU A 89 0.95 -4.76 4.12
CA LEU A 89 -0.30 -4.07 4.43
C LEU A 89 -1.36 -4.40 3.39
N LEU A 90 -1.02 -4.35 2.11
CA LEU A 90 -1.91 -4.59 0.99
C LEU A 90 -2.44 -6.02 0.97
N MET A 91 -1.57 -7.03 1.23
CA MET A 91 -2.02 -8.41 1.45
C MET A 91 -3.09 -8.48 2.54
N ILE A 92 -2.83 -7.85 3.68
CA ILE A 92 -3.74 -7.89 4.83
C ILE A 92 -5.06 -7.20 4.52
N VAL A 93 -5.04 -6.01 3.93
CA VAL A 93 -6.26 -5.28 3.58
C VAL A 93 -7.08 -6.10 2.58
N THR A 94 -6.42 -6.72 1.62
CA THR A 94 -7.04 -7.58 0.61
C THR A 94 -7.67 -8.81 1.24
N PHE A 95 -6.96 -9.55 2.11
CA PHE A 95 -7.53 -10.71 2.80
C PHE A 95 -8.69 -10.32 3.71
N THR A 96 -8.59 -9.18 4.42
CA THR A 96 -9.67 -8.66 5.27
C THR A 96 -10.89 -8.31 4.42
N TRP A 97 -10.69 -7.63 3.30
CA TRP A 97 -11.76 -7.28 2.36
C TRP A 97 -12.42 -8.53 1.77
N LEU A 98 -11.64 -9.53 1.34
CA LEU A 98 -12.15 -10.81 0.84
C LEU A 98 -12.95 -11.56 1.92
N ALA A 99 -12.43 -11.64 3.15
CA ALA A 99 -13.12 -12.27 4.27
C ALA A 99 -14.46 -11.57 4.58
N LYS A 100 -14.46 -10.23 4.62
CA LYS A 100 -15.68 -9.43 4.84
C LYS A 100 -16.71 -9.63 3.73
N THR A 101 -16.25 -9.67 2.47
CA THR A 101 -17.10 -9.90 1.30
C THR A 101 -17.73 -11.30 1.35
N ALA A 102 -16.94 -12.32 1.73
CA ALA A 102 -17.42 -13.69 1.91
C ALA A 102 -18.44 -13.82 3.05
N ILE A 103 -18.20 -13.17 4.20
CA ILE A 103 -19.12 -13.18 5.35
C ILE A 103 -20.43 -12.45 5.02
N ASN A 104 -20.35 -11.30 4.35
CA ASN A 104 -21.51 -10.50 3.97
C ASN A 104 -22.25 -11.06 2.74
N LYS A 105 -21.74 -12.16 2.14
CA LYS A 105 -22.28 -12.80 0.93
C LYS A 105 -22.48 -11.81 -0.23
N GLU A 106 -21.60 -10.83 -0.34
CA GLU A 106 -21.58 -9.92 -1.49
C GLU A 106 -20.98 -10.68 -2.69
N LEU A 107 -21.86 -11.18 -3.57
CA LEU A 107 -21.47 -12.09 -4.68
C LEU A 107 -20.63 -11.42 -5.79
N ASN A 108 -20.43 -10.10 -5.75
CA ASN A 108 -19.73 -9.34 -6.78
C ASN A 108 -18.33 -8.91 -6.31
N LEU A 109 -17.45 -9.87 -6.03
CA LEU A 109 -16.03 -9.63 -5.69
C LEU A 109 -15.33 -8.75 -6.72
N PHE A 110 -15.63 -8.95 -8.01
CA PHE A 110 -15.08 -8.16 -9.09
C PHE A 110 -16.18 -7.37 -9.76
N LYS A 111 -16.21 -6.05 -9.56
CA LYS A 111 -17.08 -5.17 -10.35
C LYS A 111 -16.82 -5.43 -11.82
N LYS A 112 -17.88 -5.75 -12.57
CA LYS A 112 -17.76 -5.96 -14.02
C LYS A 112 -17.33 -4.65 -14.66
N GLY A 113 -16.16 -4.66 -15.31
CA GLY A 113 -15.60 -3.50 -15.98
C GLY A 113 -14.84 -3.91 -17.24
N PRO A 114 -14.66 -2.99 -18.20
CA PRO A 114 -13.94 -3.26 -19.45
C PRO A 114 -12.46 -3.61 -19.21
N LEU A 115 -11.91 -3.24 -18.04
CA LEU A 115 -10.54 -3.53 -17.65
C LEU A 115 -10.31 -4.96 -17.16
N ASN A 116 -11.36 -5.70 -16.78
CA ASN A 116 -11.20 -7.03 -16.19
C ASN A 116 -10.56 -8.02 -17.17
N LEU A 117 -10.95 -7.93 -18.45
CA LEU A 117 -10.43 -8.79 -19.50
C LEU A 117 -8.95 -8.47 -19.83
N PRO A 118 -8.54 -7.21 -20.06
CA PRO A 118 -7.13 -6.84 -20.15
C PRO A 118 -6.27 -7.27 -18.96
N ILE A 119 -6.77 -7.11 -17.73
CA ILE A 119 -6.07 -7.54 -16.51
C ILE A 119 -5.85 -9.06 -16.52
N ALA A 120 -6.90 -9.83 -16.86
CA ALA A 120 -6.81 -11.29 -16.94
C ALA A 120 -5.81 -11.75 -18.01
N PHE A 121 -5.82 -11.14 -19.19
CA PHE A 121 -4.84 -11.44 -20.25
C PHE A 121 -3.41 -11.08 -19.83
N TYR A 122 -3.22 -9.94 -19.17
CA TYR A 122 -1.91 -9.53 -18.67
C TYR A 122 -1.38 -10.54 -17.64
N LEU A 123 -2.18 -10.90 -16.63
CA LEU A 123 -1.79 -11.89 -15.63
C LEU A 123 -1.51 -13.26 -16.26
N PHE A 124 -2.34 -13.68 -17.21
CA PHE A 124 -2.14 -14.93 -17.95
C PHE A 124 -0.82 -14.92 -18.74
N ALA A 125 -0.52 -13.83 -19.45
CA ALA A 125 0.73 -13.65 -20.17
C ALA A 125 1.94 -13.66 -19.22
N CYS A 126 1.86 -12.97 -18.08
CA CYS A 126 2.91 -12.99 -17.05
C CYS A 126 3.16 -14.41 -16.51
N ILE A 127 2.10 -15.16 -16.21
CA ILE A 127 2.22 -16.54 -15.72
C ILE A 127 2.85 -17.43 -16.80
N LEU A 128 2.32 -17.40 -18.03
CA LEU A 128 2.85 -18.23 -19.13
C LEU A 128 4.31 -17.92 -19.44
N THR A 129 4.66 -16.65 -19.60
CA THR A 129 6.04 -16.23 -19.92
C THR A 129 7.01 -16.58 -18.80
N THR A 130 6.59 -16.44 -17.54
CA THR A 130 7.41 -16.85 -16.38
C THR A 130 7.58 -18.36 -16.33
N LEU A 131 6.53 -19.15 -16.58
CA LEU A 131 6.63 -20.61 -16.64
C LEU A 131 7.56 -21.08 -17.77
N ILE A 132 7.44 -20.49 -18.96
CA ILE A 132 8.34 -20.75 -20.08
C ILE A 132 9.79 -20.40 -19.69
N GLY A 133 10.02 -19.25 -19.04
CA GLY A 133 11.33 -18.83 -18.58
C GLY A 133 11.94 -19.75 -17.52
N ILE A 134 11.12 -20.32 -16.63
CA ILE A 134 11.54 -21.33 -15.64
C ILE A 134 11.97 -22.62 -16.34
N ILE A 135 11.25 -23.04 -17.39
CA ILE A 135 11.56 -24.27 -18.14
C ILE A 135 12.81 -24.09 -19.02
N GLN A 136 12.98 -22.92 -19.66
CA GLN A 136 14.01 -22.69 -20.67
C GLN A 136 15.40 -22.35 -20.10
N GLY A 137 15.56 -22.06 -18.81
CA GLY A 137 16.89 -21.73 -18.30
C GLY A 137 17.08 -21.83 -16.80
N PRO A 138 18.27 -22.27 -16.33
CA PRO A 138 18.62 -22.35 -14.92
C PRO A 138 18.87 -20.96 -14.27
N ARG A 139 18.72 -19.86 -15.02
CA ARG A 139 18.96 -18.49 -14.53
C ARG A 139 17.79 -17.92 -13.73
N LEU A 140 16.59 -18.47 -13.88
CA LEU A 140 15.39 -18.03 -13.19
C LEU A 140 15.12 -18.91 -11.98
N ILE A 141 15.27 -18.32 -10.80
CA ILE A 141 14.89 -18.96 -9.53
C ILE A 141 13.35 -18.97 -9.48
N PRO A 142 12.69 -20.15 -9.42
CA PRO A 142 11.23 -20.23 -9.46
C PRO A 142 10.54 -19.39 -8.37
N ALA A 143 11.13 -19.34 -7.17
CA ALA A 143 10.66 -18.51 -6.08
C ALA A 143 10.62 -17.02 -6.44
N LYS A 144 11.63 -16.50 -7.16
CA LYS A 144 11.63 -15.10 -7.62
C LYS A 144 10.45 -14.85 -8.57
N GLY A 145 10.26 -15.72 -9.56
CA GLY A 145 9.14 -15.61 -10.51
C GLY A 145 7.78 -15.58 -9.82
N PHE A 146 7.57 -16.43 -8.82
CA PHE A 146 6.35 -16.44 -8.01
C PHE A 146 6.13 -15.12 -7.27
N PHE A 147 7.13 -14.60 -6.55
CA PHE A 147 6.99 -13.33 -5.81
C PHE A 147 6.71 -12.13 -6.74
N TYR A 148 7.28 -12.11 -7.95
CA TYR A 148 6.95 -11.07 -8.92
C TYR A 148 5.50 -11.17 -9.40
N ILE A 149 5.01 -12.37 -9.76
CA ILE A 149 3.61 -12.57 -10.16
C ILE A 149 2.65 -12.20 -9.03
N LEU A 150 3.00 -12.57 -7.79
CA LEU A 150 2.22 -12.23 -6.60
C LEU A 150 2.08 -10.71 -6.46
N LYS A 151 3.20 -9.97 -6.61
CA LYS A 151 3.20 -8.50 -6.55
C LYS A 151 2.33 -7.84 -7.62
N TYR A 152 2.37 -8.34 -8.87
CA TYR A 152 1.46 -7.84 -9.91
C TYR A 152 0.00 -8.14 -9.60
N THR A 153 -0.28 -9.33 -9.08
CA THR A 153 -1.63 -9.75 -8.69
C THR A 153 -2.16 -8.87 -7.56
N GLU A 154 -1.33 -8.60 -6.54
CA GLU A 154 -1.61 -7.68 -5.44
C GLU A 154 -2.05 -6.29 -5.93
N TYR A 155 -1.33 -5.70 -6.89
CA TYR A 155 -1.71 -4.40 -7.43
C TYR A 155 -3.06 -4.40 -8.16
N PHE A 156 -3.41 -5.48 -8.86
CA PHE A 156 -4.75 -5.61 -9.43
C PHE A 156 -5.83 -5.85 -8.36
N LEU A 157 -5.52 -6.59 -7.30
CA LEU A 157 -6.44 -6.76 -6.17
C LEU A 157 -6.72 -5.41 -5.47
N LEU A 158 -5.71 -4.56 -5.32
CA LEU A 158 -5.89 -3.19 -4.84
C LEU A 158 -6.83 -2.40 -5.75
N PHE A 159 -6.66 -2.48 -7.08
CA PHE A 159 -7.56 -1.83 -8.03
C PHE A 159 -9.02 -2.26 -7.84
N PHE A 160 -9.28 -3.57 -7.74
CA PHE A 160 -10.64 -4.07 -7.52
C PHE A 160 -11.19 -3.65 -6.16
N MET A 161 -10.38 -3.72 -5.11
CA MET A 161 -10.76 -3.31 -3.77
C MET A 161 -11.16 -1.83 -3.73
N VAL A 162 -10.37 -0.94 -4.34
CA VAL A 162 -10.68 0.49 -4.46
C VAL A 162 -11.95 0.69 -5.28
N SER A 163 -12.06 0.06 -6.45
CA SER A 163 -13.23 0.17 -7.34
C SER A 163 -14.55 -0.28 -6.68
N ASN A 164 -14.48 -1.27 -5.81
CA ASN A 164 -15.61 -1.78 -5.03
C ASN A 164 -15.91 -0.94 -3.78
N SER A 165 -14.87 -0.36 -3.16
CA SER A 165 -15.02 0.42 -1.91
C SER A 165 -15.40 1.88 -2.16
N LEU A 166 -15.11 2.41 -3.35
CA LEU A 166 -15.47 3.78 -3.73
C LEU A 166 -16.98 3.94 -3.92
N ARG A 167 -17.62 4.65 -2.99
CA ARG A 167 -19.06 4.93 -3.02
C ARG A 167 -19.37 6.38 -3.41
N ASP A 168 -18.52 7.31 -2.99
CA ASP A 168 -18.80 8.74 -3.06
C ASP A 168 -17.66 9.54 -3.68
N LYS A 169 -18.01 10.60 -4.42
CA LYS A 169 -17.04 11.58 -4.93
C LYS A 169 -16.23 12.24 -3.80
N SER A 170 -16.86 12.43 -2.63
CA SER A 170 -16.17 13.01 -1.46
C SER A 170 -15.02 12.13 -0.96
N GLN A 171 -15.13 10.81 -1.11
CA GLN A 171 -14.08 9.87 -0.74
C GLN A 171 -12.87 10.00 -1.67
N ILE A 172 -13.11 10.15 -2.97
CA ILE A 172 -12.06 10.39 -3.96
C ILE A 172 -11.33 11.70 -3.64
N GLN A 173 -12.07 12.76 -3.32
CA GLN A 173 -11.48 14.04 -2.92
C GLN A 173 -10.60 13.90 -1.68
N ARG A 174 -11.05 13.14 -0.66
CA ARG A 174 -10.22 12.84 0.51
C ARG A 174 -8.94 12.10 0.11
N PHE A 175 -9.03 11.04 -0.70
CA PHE A 175 -7.83 10.32 -1.17
C PHE A 175 -6.84 11.24 -1.89
N LEU A 176 -7.33 12.13 -2.77
CA LEU A 176 -6.47 13.12 -3.44
C LEU A 176 -5.78 14.05 -2.45
N VAL A 177 -6.48 14.53 -1.41
CA VAL A 177 -5.86 15.33 -0.34
C VAL A 177 -4.75 14.56 0.35
N PHE A 178 -4.95 13.27 0.64
CA PHE A 178 -3.91 12.43 1.24
C PHE A 178 -2.73 12.19 0.30
N PHE A 179 -2.97 11.99 -1.00
CA PHE A 179 -1.90 11.91 -2.00
C PHE A 179 -1.07 13.19 -2.02
N PHE A 180 -1.69 14.38 -2.05
CA PHE A 180 -0.96 15.65 -2.04
C PHE A 180 -0.28 15.94 -0.70
N LEU A 181 -0.81 15.45 0.42
CA LEU A 181 -0.12 15.53 1.71
C LEU A 181 1.18 14.70 1.70
N VAL A 182 1.12 13.47 1.20
CA VAL A 182 2.32 12.63 1.06
C VAL A 182 3.31 13.26 0.10
N ASP A 183 2.83 13.80 -1.02
CA ASP A 183 3.64 14.52 -2.00
C ASP A 183 4.36 15.72 -1.37
N ALA A 184 3.65 16.56 -0.62
CA ALA A 184 4.26 17.69 0.07
C ALA A 184 5.37 17.24 1.05
N ILE A 185 5.13 16.19 1.84
CA ILE A 185 6.14 15.63 2.77
C ILE A 185 7.38 15.17 1.99
N VAL A 186 7.17 14.48 0.89
CA VAL A 186 8.24 13.93 0.07
C VAL A 186 9.00 15.03 -0.69
N CYS A 187 8.32 16.10 -1.13
CA CYS A 187 8.92 17.30 -1.68
C CYS A 187 9.83 17.99 -0.65
N PHE A 188 9.37 18.18 0.60
CA PHE A 188 10.23 18.72 1.67
C PHE A 188 11.47 17.86 1.92
N TYR A 189 11.30 16.53 1.93
CA TYR A 189 12.43 15.61 2.04
C TYR A 189 13.38 15.71 0.83
N GLY A 190 12.83 15.90 -0.37
CA GLY A 190 13.61 16.12 -1.58
C GLY A 190 14.42 17.41 -1.55
N PHE A 191 13.82 18.52 -1.10
CA PHE A 191 14.52 19.78 -0.88
C PHE A 191 15.65 19.63 0.14
N TYR A 192 15.41 18.91 1.23
CA TYR A 192 16.45 18.60 2.22
C TYR A 192 17.63 17.84 1.60
N GLN A 193 17.38 16.84 0.74
CA GLN A 193 18.45 16.12 0.03
C GLN A 193 19.24 17.01 -0.94
N ILE A 194 18.56 17.90 -1.67
CA ILE A 194 19.21 18.86 -2.58
C ILE A 194 20.12 19.80 -1.79
N MET A 195 19.65 20.33 -0.65
CA MET A 195 20.48 21.16 0.24
C MET A 195 21.66 20.38 0.83
N GLY A 196 21.51 19.08 1.05
CA GLY A 196 22.57 18.18 1.45
C GLY A 196 23.58 17.82 0.36
N GLY A 197 23.45 18.38 -0.86
CA GLY A 197 24.37 18.14 -1.97
C GLY A 197 24.20 16.78 -2.67
N ILE A 198 23.08 16.09 -2.42
CA ILE A 198 22.77 14.82 -3.08
C ILE A 198 22.29 15.12 -4.51
N GLY A 199 23.02 14.63 -5.51
CA GLY A 199 22.71 14.93 -6.92
C GLY A 199 21.43 14.28 -7.45
N ARG A 200 21.03 13.12 -6.91
CA ARG A 200 19.81 12.41 -7.33
C ARG A 200 18.91 12.17 -6.13
N VAL A 201 17.78 12.86 -6.12
CA VAL A 201 16.80 12.78 -5.03
C VAL A 201 16.08 11.43 -5.06
N THR A 202 15.94 10.80 -3.89
CA THR A 202 15.31 9.48 -3.71
C THR A 202 14.11 9.57 -2.75
N ALA A 203 13.25 8.56 -2.75
CA ALA A 203 12.15 8.53 -1.78
C ALA A 203 12.68 8.32 -0.35
N PRO A 204 11.97 8.81 0.68
CA PRO A 204 12.38 8.57 2.06
C PRO A 204 12.30 7.07 2.38
N PHE A 205 13.26 6.58 3.17
CA PHE A 205 13.33 5.18 3.60
C PHE A 205 13.61 4.14 2.49
N GLU A 206 14.10 4.57 1.32
CA GLU A 206 14.71 3.67 0.34
C GLU A 206 16.08 3.16 0.82
N GLY A 207 16.48 1.96 0.37
CA GLY A 207 17.73 1.33 0.78
C GLY A 207 18.99 2.16 0.45
N GLN A 208 20.17 1.67 0.86
CA GLN A 208 21.46 2.41 0.80
C GLN A 208 21.82 3.06 -0.55
N VAL A 209 21.37 2.51 -1.68
CA VAL A 209 21.68 3.03 -3.03
C VAL A 209 20.60 4.00 -3.52
N GLY A 210 19.40 3.98 -2.92
CA GLY A 210 18.22 4.74 -3.34
C GLY A 210 17.73 4.38 -4.75
N GLU A 211 16.45 4.57 -5.01
CA GLU A 211 15.85 4.39 -6.33
C GLU A 211 15.19 5.69 -6.80
N PRO A 212 15.96 6.64 -7.39
CA PRO A 212 15.44 7.95 -7.81
C PRO A 212 14.23 7.87 -8.77
N ASN A 213 14.10 6.75 -9.49
CA ASN A 213 13.00 6.50 -10.42
C ASN A 213 11.65 6.33 -9.71
N THR A 214 11.62 5.78 -8.49
CA THR A 214 10.39 5.66 -7.69
C THR A 214 9.77 7.03 -7.45
N LEU A 215 10.61 7.95 -6.97
CA LEU A 215 10.22 9.33 -6.68
C LEU A 215 9.80 10.07 -7.95
N GLY A 216 10.59 9.97 -9.02
CA GLY A 216 10.28 10.63 -10.29
C GLY A 216 8.96 10.13 -10.90
N GLY A 217 8.71 8.82 -10.85
CA GLY A 217 7.46 8.23 -11.34
C GLY A 217 6.23 8.72 -10.56
N TYR A 218 6.37 8.88 -9.24
CA TYR A 218 5.31 9.42 -8.39
C TYR A 218 4.98 10.88 -8.74
N PHE A 219 5.99 11.73 -8.89
CA PHE A 219 5.79 13.13 -9.25
C PHE A 219 5.16 13.28 -10.63
N ILE A 220 5.55 12.48 -11.63
CA ILE A 220 4.92 12.53 -12.96
C ILE A 220 3.42 12.23 -12.88
N LEU A 221 3.04 11.22 -12.09
CA LEU A 221 1.63 10.86 -11.90
C LEU A 221 0.85 11.99 -11.23
N LEU A 222 1.35 12.51 -10.10
CA LEU A 222 0.67 13.55 -9.36
C LEU A 222 0.64 14.88 -10.10
N PHE A 223 1.71 15.23 -10.79
CA PHE A 223 1.75 16.41 -11.65
C PHE A 223 0.70 16.31 -12.76
N GLY A 224 0.54 15.13 -13.39
CA GLY A 224 -0.53 14.90 -14.36
C GLY A 224 -1.93 15.10 -13.78
N ILE A 225 -2.16 14.64 -12.55
CA ILE A 225 -3.43 14.82 -11.83
C ILE A 225 -3.65 16.29 -11.48
N LEU A 226 -2.66 16.97 -10.89
CA LEU A 226 -2.70 18.39 -10.54
C LEU A 226 -2.95 19.25 -11.77
N PHE A 227 -2.24 19.00 -12.86
CA PHE A 227 -2.42 19.71 -14.12
C PHE A 227 -3.84 19.52 -14.68
N GLY A 228 -4.36 18.29 -14.64
CA GLY A 228 -5.75 18.02 -15.03
C GLY A 228 -6.77 18.76 -14.16
N LEU A 229 -6.57 18.78 -12.83
CA LEU A 229 -7.42 19.52 -11.88
C LEU A 229 -7.32 21.03 -12.09
N PHE A 230 -6.13 21.55 -12.39
CA PHE A 230 -5.89 22.96 -12.67
C PHE A 230 -6.64 23.43 -13.91
N LEU A 231 -6.52 22.68 -15.01
CA LEU A 231 -7.19 23.00 -16.28
C LEU A 231 -8.72 22.92 -16.18
N TYR A 232 -9.25 21.98 -15.40
CA TYR A 232 -10.70 21.75 -15.30
C TYR A 232 -11.35 22.47 -14.10
N SER A 233 -10.57 23.19 -13.30
CA SER A 233 -11.08 23.96 -12.18
C SER A 233 -11.85 25.19 -12.66
N LYS A 234 -13.11 25.32 -12.21
CA LYS A 234 -13.99 26.44 -12.55
C LYS A 234 -13.75 27.68 -11.69
N SER A 235 -13.06 27.54 -10.55
CA SER A 235 -12.86 28.61 -9.57
C SER A 235 -11.40 29.03 -9.53
N ARG A 236 -11.16 30.34 -9.67
CA ARG A 236 -9.82 30.93 -9.63
C ARG A 236 -9.11 30.69 -8.28
N HIS A 237 -9.87 30.59 -7.18
CA HIS A 237 -9.34 30.23 -5.88
C HIS A 237 -8.87 28.76 -5.84
N GLN A 238 -9.65 27.84 -6.40
CA GLN A 238 -9.25 26.43 -6.52
C GLN A 238 -8.06 26.24 -7.47
N GLN A 239 -7.98 27.03 -8.54
CA GLN A 239 -6.80 27.06 -9.41
C GLN A 239 -5.54 27.51 -8.66
N PHE A 240 -5.65 28.49 -7.76
CA PHE A 240 -4.52 28.94 -6.95
C PHE A 240 -4.03 27.85 -5.97
N TRP A 241 -4.96 27.16 -5.29
CA TRP A 241 -4.60 26.07 -4.38
C TRP A 241 -4.00 24.86 -5.10
N VAL A 242 -4.49 24.53 -6.30
CA VAL A 242 -3.97 23.40 -7.09
C VAL A 242 -2.67 23.77 -7.82
N GLY A 243 -2.49 25.03 -8.21
CA GLY A 243 -1.27 25.48 -8.89
C GLY A 243 -0.11 25.83 -7.96
N GLY A 244 -0.36 25.94 -6.65
CA GLY A 244 0.67 26.17 -5.63
C GLY A 244 1.19 24.91 -4.94
N LEU A 245 0.56 23.76 -5.18
CA LEU A 245 1.01 22.41 -4.82
C LEU A 245 1.85 21.84 -5.97
#